data_AF-A0A1W9LT68-F1
#
_entry.id   AF-A0A1W9LT68-F1
#
_cell.length_a   1.000
_cell.length_b   1.000
_cell.length_c   1.000
_cell.angle_alpha   90.00
_cell.angle_beta   90.00
_cell.angle_gamma   90.00
#
_symmetry.space_group_name_H-M   'P 1'
#
loop_
_entity.id
_entity.type
_entity.pdbx_description
1 polymer ?
#
loop_
_entity_poly.entity_id
_entity_poly.type
_entity_poly.pdbx_seq_one_letter_code
_entity_poly.pdbx_strand_id
1 'polypeptide(L)'
;IAGRIHPDLENQIGFFVNTLALRDTVIGDESFMTLLSKVKQTTLEAYQHQIYPFDKLVELDVQRDISRSPIFDVMLVLQNTDEIKADCDLLFMKPV
;
A
#
# COMPACT_ATOMS: atom_id res chain seq x y z
N ILE A 1 -1.15 1.79 -0.44
CA ILE A 1 -1.22 2.81 -1.51
C ILE A 1 -1.34 4.21 -0.90
N ALA A 2 -0.99 5.29 -1.61
CA ALA A 2 -1.05 6.64 -1.05
C ALA A 2 -2.48 7.17 -0.83
N GLY A 3 -3.45 6.71 -1.65
CA GLY A 3 -4.87 7.11 -1.58
C GLY A 3 -5.15 8.59 -1.87
N ARG A 4 -4.18 9.32 -2.41
CA ARG A 4 -4.31 10.72 -2.88
C ARG A 4 -4.62 10.77 -4.37
N ILE A 5 -5.84 10.37 -4.75
CA ILE A 5 -6.24 10.27 -6.17
C ILE A 5 -6.64 11.64 -6.73
N HIS A 6 -7.15 12.52 -5.86
CA HIS A 6 -7.48 13.89 -6.23
C HIS A 6 -6.26 14.81 -6.04
N PRO A 7 -5.92 15.67 -7.02
CA PRO A 7 -4.76 16.57 -6.93
C PRO A 7 -4.76 17.45 -5.68
N ASP A 8 -5.94 17.94 -5.27
CA ASP A 8 -6.08 18.77 -4.06
C ASP A 8 -5.61 18.07 -2.76
N LEU A 9 -5.47 16.75 -2.77
CA LEU A 9 -5.02 15.96 -1.63
C LEU A 9 -3.50 15.84 -1.56
N GLU A 10 -2.72 16.21 -2.58
CA GLU A 10 -1.27 15.96 -2.62
C GLU A 10 -0.53 16.58 -1.43
N ASN A 11 -0.87 17.81 -1.06
CA ASN A 11 -0.19 18.57 -0.01
C ASN A 11 -0.98 18.66 1.31
N GLN A 12 -1.97 17.79 1.49
CA GLN A 12 -2.82 17.80 2.69
C GLN A 12 -2.25 16.94 3.81
N ILE A 13 -2.31 17.46 5.04
CA ILE A 13 -2.04 16.68 6.25
C ILE A 13 -3.27 15.82 6.56
N GLY A 14 -3.09 14.51 6.64
CA GLY A 14 -4.17 13.57 6.92
C GLY A 14 -3.80 12.12 6.62
N PHE A 15 -4.66 11.20 7.06
CA PHE A 15 -4.51 9.77 6.81
C PHE A 15 -5.29 9.37 5.55
N PHE A 16 -4.56 9.25 4.44
CA PHE A 16 -5.14 8.88 3.13
C PHE A 16 -4.75 7.48 2.69
N VAL A 17 -3.86 6.81 3.42
CA VAL A 17 -3.36 5.49 3.04
C VAL A 17 -4.50 4.49 3.07
N ASN A 18 -4.68 3.79 1.96
CA ASN A 18 -5.54 2.61 1.89
C ASN A 18 -4.69 1.35 1.71
N THR A 19 -5.25 0.22 2.14
CA THR A 19 -4.65 -1.10 2.05
C THR A 19 -5.27 -1.87 0.89
N LEU A 20 -4.44 -2.37 -0.03
CA LEU A 20 -4.88 -3.25 -1.11
C LEU A 20 -4.51 -4.69 -0.76
N ALA A 21 -5.53 -5.55 -0.60
CA ALA A 21 -5.31 -6.97 -0.47
C ALA A 21 -5.05 -7.59 -1.85
N LEU A 22 -3.91 -8.25 -2.01
CA LEU A 22 -3.53 -8.96 -3.24
C LEU A 22 -3.58 -10.47 -2.99
N ARG A 23 -4.15 -11.22 -3.93
CA ARG A 23 -4.24 -12.68 -3.85
C ARG A 23 -3.68 -13.30 -5.13
N ASP A 24 -2.47 -13.82 -5.03
CA ASP A 24 -1.83 -14.57 -6.10
C ASP A 24 -1.74 -16.06 -5.75
N THR A 25 -1.63 -16.91 -6.78
CA THR A 25 -1.42 -18.36 -6.63
C THR A 25 -0.04 -18.71 -7.15
N VAL A 26 0.78 -19.34 -6.30
CA VAL A 26 2.11 -19.82 -6.66
C VAL A 26 2.02 -21.31 -6.98
N ILE A 27 2.40 -21.70 -8.19
CA ILE A 27 2.42 -23.09 -8.63
C ILE A 27 3.89 -23.48 -8.85
N GLY A 28 4.33 -24.57 -8.21
CA GLY A 28 5.75 -24.89 -8.04
C GLY A 28 6.52 -25.27 -9.32
N ASP A 29 5.83 -25.62 -10.41
CA ASP A 29 6.40 -25.95 -11.71
C ASP A 29 6.44 -24.76 -12.68
N GLU A 30 5.92 -23.59 -12.27
CA GLU A 30 5.92 -22.39 -13.09
C GLU A 30 7.27 -21.64 -13.04
N SER A 31 7.66 -21.09 -14.20
CA SER A 31 8.83 -20.21 -14.25
C SER A 31 8.59 -18.92 -13.46
N PHE A 32 9.67 -18.33 -12.95
CA PHE A 32 9.62 -17.03 -12.29
C PHE A 32 8.95 -15.95 -13.16
N MET A 33 9.25 -15.92 -14.45
CA MET A 33 8.67 -14.93 -15.37
C MET A 33 7.16 -15.10 -15.53
N THR A 34 6.68 -16.35 -15.52
CA THR A 34 5.24 -16.64 -15.54
C THR A 34 4.57 -16.11 -14.29
N LEU A 35 5.15 -16.39 -13.11
CA LEU A 35 4.63 -15.89 -11.84
C LEU A 35 4.63 -14.35 -11.80
N LEU A 36 5.73 -13.72 -12.21
CA LEU A 36 5.85 -12.25 -12.22
C LEU A 36 4.79 -11.61 -13.12
N SER A 37 4.51 -12.21 -14.27
CA SER A 37 3.45 -11.73 -15.18
C SER A 37 2.08 -11.80 -14.53
N LYS A 38 1.76 -12.88 -13.81
CA LYS A 38 0.52 -13.03 -13.06
C LYS A 38 0.39 -12.00 -11.95
N VAL A 39 1.43 -11.86 -11.11
CA VAL A 39 1.45 -10.86 -10.02
C VAL A 39 1.28 -9.45 -10.58
N LYS A 40 1.93 -9.13 -11.71
CA LYS A 40 1.74 -7.85 -12.40
C LYS A 40 0.28 -7.66 -12.81
N GLN A 41 -0.35 -8.66 -13.42
CA GLN A 41 -1.75 -8.60 -13.85
C GLN A 41 -2.68 -8.37 -12.65
N THR A 42 -2.59 -9.23 -11.62
CA THR A 42 -3.37 -9.12 -10.38
C THR A 42 -3.21 -7.74 -9.72
N THR A 43 -1.98 -7.23 -9.67
CA THR A 43 -1.67 -5.94 -9.05
C THR A 43 -2.29 -4.79 -9.84
N LEU A 44 -2.21 -4.81 -11.18
CA LEU A 44 -2.81 -3.77 -12.03
C LEU A 44 -4.34 -3.77 -11.94
N GLU A 45 -4.97 -4.95 -11.91
CA GLU A 45 -6.42 -5.08 -11.70
C GLU A 45 -6.82 -4.53 -10.31
N ALA A 46 -6.08 -4.85 -9.26
CA ALA A 46 -6.33 -4.30 -7.92
C ALA A 46 -6.21 -2.77 -7.87
N TYR A 47 -5.26 -2.17 -8.60
CA TYR A 47 -5.12 -0.71 -8.67
C TYR A 47 -6.35 -0.02 -9.29
N GLN A 48 -7.09 -0.68 -10.17
CA GLN A 48 -8.33 -0.13 -10.73
C GLN A 48 -9.42 0.06 -9.65
N HIS A 49 -9.31 -0.67 -8.53
CA HIS A 49 -10.25 -0.63 -7.42
C HIS A 49 -9.65 -0.03 -6.14
N GLN A 50 -8.56 0.74 -6.25
CA GLN A 50 -7.80 1.28 -5.10
C GLN A 50 -8.58 2.18 -4.13
N ILE A 51 -9.76 2.66 -4.53
CA ILE A 51 -10.66 3.49 -3.71
C ILE A 51 -11.46 2.65 -2.71
N TYR A 52 -11.63 1.36 -2.98
CA TYR A 52 -12.44 0.50 -2.13
C TYR A 52 -11.82 0.38 -0.73
N PRO A 53 -12.55 0.75 0.35
CA PRO A 53 -11.98 0.74 1.70
C PRO A 53 -11.66 -0.68 2.15
N PHE A 54 -10.46 -0.89 2.70
CA PHE A 54 -10.07 -2.19 3.23
C PHE A 54 -11.01 -2.68 4.35
N ASP A 55 -11.49 -1.79 5.21
CA ASP A 55 -12.41 -2.16 6.29
C ASP A 55 -13.71 -2.77 5.77
N LYS A 56 -14.17 -2.35 4.59
CA LYS A 56 -15.33 -2.96 3.90
C LYS A 56 -15.02 -4.34 3.37
N LEU A 57 -13.78 -4.62 3.01
CA LEU A 57 -13.34 -5.96 2.65
C LEU A 57 -13.33 -6.89 3.88
N VAL A 58 -12.97 -6.37 5.05
CA VAL A 58 -12.95 -7.11 6.33
C VAL A 58 -14.36 -7.46 6.82
N GLU A 59 -15.38 -6.69 6.41
CA GLU A 59 -16.79 -7.01 6.68
C GLU A 59 -17.30 -8.26 5.94
N LEU A 60 -16.55 -8.80 4.98
CA LEU A 60 -16.87 -10.11 4.38
C LEU A 60 -16.86 -11.19 5.48
N ASP A 61 -17.85 -12.08 5.45
CA ASP A 61 -18.06 -13.16 6.44
C ASP A 61 -17.04 -14.30 6.26
N VAL A 62 -15.75 -13.95 6.35
CA VAL A 62 -14.63 -14.89 6.39
C VAL A 62 -14.46 -15.34 7.84
N GLN A 63 -14.19 -16.63 8.04
CA GLN A 63 -13.92 -17.17 9.38
C GLN A 63 -12.81 -16.37 10.06
N ARG A 64 -13.14 -15.74 11.18
CA ARG A 64 -12.21 -14.88 11.92
C ARG A 64 -11.47 -15.67 12.98
N ASP A 65 -10.15 -15.57 12.94
CA ASP A 65 -9.25 -15.99 14.02
C ASP A 65 -8.66 -14.72 14.64
N ILE A 66 -8.94 -14.49 15.93
CA ILE A 66 -8.46 -13.33 16.70
C ILE A 66 -6.94 -13.31 16.87
N SER A 67 -6.24 -14.41 16.60
CA SER A 67 -4.78 -14.47 16.61
C SER A 67 -4.12 -14.05 15.29
N ARG A 68 -4.93 -13.74 14.26
CA ARG A 68 -4.46 -13.39 12.91
C ARG A 68 -5.03 -12.08 12.40
N SER A 69 -4.40 -11.57 11.36
CA SER A 69 -4.95 -10.47 10.57
C SER A 69 -6.18 -10.96 9.79
N PRO A 70 -7.20 -10.11 9.53
CA PRO A 70 -8.48 -10.58 9.01
C PRO A 70 -8.46 -11.21 7.61
N ILE A 71 -7.49 -10.86 6.76
CA ILE A 71 -7.46 -11.27 5.34
C ILE A 71 -6.07 -11.75 4.90
N PHE A 72 -5.00 -11.14 5.39
CA PHE A 72 -3.62 -11.51 5.01
C PHE A 72 -2.67 -11.29 6.19
N ASP A 73 -1.62 -12.11 6.28
CA ASP A 73 -0.64 -12.02 7.37
C ASP A 73 0.65 -11.28 6.98
N VAL A 74 0.86 -11.02 5.68
CA VAL A 74 2.08 -10.40 5.16
C VAL A 74 1.75 -9.07 4.49
N MET A 75 2.44 -8.00 4.89
CA MET A 75 2.28 -6.66 4.32
C MET A 75 3.56 -6.23 3.60
N LEU A 76 3.41 -5.70 2.38
CA LEU A 76 4.48 -5.05 1.63
C LEU A 76 4.21 -3.54 1.57
N VAL A 77 5.21 -2.75 1.96
CA VAL A 77 5.16 -1.29 1.87
C VAL A 77 6.33 -0.81 1.00
N LEU A 78 6.00 -0.16 -0.11
CA LEU A 78 6.98 0.54 -0.94
C LEU A 78 6.74 2.05 -0.78
N GLN A 79 7.73 2.74 -0.25
CA GLN A 79 7.71 4.18 -0.10
C GLN A 79 8.86 4.79 -0.92
N ASN A 80 8.51 5.37 -2.06
CA ASN A 80 9.46 6.16 -2.84
C ASN A 80 9.60 7.51 -2.13
N THR A 81 10.69 7.66 -1.39
CA THR A 81 11.03 8.93 -0.73
C THR A 81 12.17 9.52 -1.53
N ASP A 82 11.95 10.66 -2.19
CA ASP A 82 13.07 11.45 -2.70
C ASP A 82 13.88 11.94 -1.49
N GLU A 83 15.21 11.79 -1.52
CA GLU A 83 16.07 12.37 -0.49
C GLU A 83 15.78 13.87 -0.40
N ILE A 84 15.15 14.30 0.68
CA ILE A 84 15.09 15.72 1.02
C ILE A 84 16.54 16.11 1.32
N LYS A 85 17.22 16.74 0.36
CA LYS A 85 18.38 17.58 0.67
C LYS A 85 17.87 18.66 1.61
N ALA A 86 18.04 18.43 2.90
CA ALA A 86 17.87 19.47 3.88
C ALA A 86 18.88 20.56 3.54
N ASP A 87 18.38 21.67 2.99
CA ASP A 87 19.15 22.90 2.95
C ASP A 87 19.19 23.40 4.39
N CYS A 88 20.25 23.01 5.11
CA CYS A 88 20.44 23.30 6.53
C CYS A 88 20.73 24.79 6.82
N ASP A 89 20.38 25.71 5.92
CA ASP A 89 20.66 27.14 6.06
C ASP A 89 19.61 27.87 6.91
N LEU A 90 18.46 27.25 7.22
CA LEU A 90 17.36 27.89 7.96
C LEU A 90 17.21 27.47 9.44
N LEU A 91 18.13 26.66 9.98
CA LEU A 91 18.07 26.18 11.36
C LEU A 91 19.19 26.75 12.26
N PHE A 92 19.51 28.03 12.10
CA PHE A 92 20.16 28.79 13.18
C PHE A 92 19.09 29.32 14.14
N MET A 93 18.57 28.45 15.01
CA MET A 93 17.97 28.93 16.26
C MET A 93 19.09 29.57 17.09
N LYS A 94 19.07 30.90 17.21
CA LYS A 94 19.89 31.59 18.21
C LYS A 94 19.31 31.25 19.60
N PRO A 95 20.10 30.70 20.53
CA PRO A 95 19.64 30.50 21.90
C PRO A 95 19.38 31.86 22.56
N VAL A 96 18.27 31.94 23.31
CA VAL A 96 17.97 33.03 24.24
C VAL A 96 18.75 32.81 25.52
#